data_AF-A0AAJ2P6G1-F1
#
_entry.id   AF-A0AAJ2P6G1-F1
#
_cell.length_a   1.000
_cell.length_b   1.000
_cell.length_c   1.000
_cell.angle_alpha   90.00
_cell.angle_beta   90.00
_cell.angle_gamma   90.00
#
_symmetry.space_group_name_H-M   'P 1'
#
loop_
_entity.id
_entity.type
_entity.pdbx_description
1 polymer ?
#
loop_
_entity_poly.entity_id
_entity_poly.type
_entity_poly.pdbx_seq_one_letter_code
_entity_poly.pdbx_strand_id
1 'polypeptide(L)'
;MKKNKKLVFSVNLLTFLSAGFLASCTQASQQVTNYQTKYEKFATNDIPSPEKAQPFLENSIINQLLDKIYEDSDSKEQLINRILTINSENYLNDLIFNLSFYNSINNSASDTIISGFGRGSSNPVLFEKAKFSINELFENNWLWLLKNLNSAVFVRGLANIDQFQQQNDELNIGLRNEALKNSFYQPSSNKFIDIAIVKSPTEIDPETNIETKNYQVFLLNQDNFIFNLTIKKQFKDQKILSLETTLSPWIQIYPKFIGQKTEKFPLQEYARIISNYRSGVEGVSVQLVEKLIFEENLGGNVLYYTLVDFQKK
;
A
#
# COMPACT_ATOMS: atom_id res chain seq x y z
N MET A 1 54.92 6.48 -48.09
CA MET A 1 55.53 5.18 -47.70
C MET A 1 56.79 5.42 -46.90
N LYS A 2 56.80 5.06 -45.61
CA LYS A 2 57.94 4.50 -44.87
C LYS A 2 57.48 4.20 -43.43
N LYS A 3 57.70 2.96 -43.02
CA LYS A 3 57.33 2.37 -41.73
C LYS A 3 58.49 2.46 -40.73
N ASN A 4 58.11 2.43 -39.44
CA ASN A 4 58.88 2.02 -38.26
C ASN A 4 59.96 3.00 -37.77
N LYS A 5 60.20 3.21 -36.47
CA LYS A 5 60.27 2.27 -35.34
C LYS A 5 59.95 2.97 -34.01
N LYS A 6 59.43 2.21 -33.04
CA LYS A 6 59.43 2.53 -31.59
C LYS A 6 60.82 2.20 -31.00
N LEU A 7 61.28 3.00 -30.02
CA LEU A 7 62.01 2.57 -28.80
C LEU A 7 62.16 3.82 -27.90
N VAL A 8 61.51 3.89 -26.72
CA VAL A 8 61.97 3.52 -25.35
C VAL A 8 63.13 4.37 -24.82
N PHE A 9 62.87 5.12 -23.73
CA PHE A 9 63.82 5.59 -22.69
C PHE A 9 62.96 5.91 -21.45
N SER A 10 62.82 5.00 -20.47
CA SER A 10 63.66 4.77 -19.29
C SER A 10 63.66 5.90 -18.25
N VAL A 11 62.93 5.64 -17.16
CA VAL A 11 63.29 5.79 -15.73
C VAL A 11 64.10 7.05 -15.34
N ASN A 12 63.47 7.88 -14.50
CA ASN A 12 64.20 8.46 -13.37
C ASN A 12 63.38 8.35 -12.08
N LEU A 13 64.10 7.87 -11.07
CA LEU A 13 63.72 7.47 -9.74
C LEU A 13 63.88 8.66 -8.79
N LEU A 14 63.07 8.71 -7.73
CA LEU A 14 63.37 9.10 -6.33
C LEU A 14 62.20 9.88 -5.70
N THR A 15 61.36 9.18 -4.95
CA THR A 15 61.38 9.02 -3.48
C THR A 15 60.51 10.06 -2.77
N PHE A 16 59.42 9.59 -2.17
CA PHE A 16 59.17 9.80 -0.74
C PHE A 16 58.38 8.60 -0.21
N LEU A 17 59.02 7.85 0.71
CA LEU A 17 58.34 7.11 1.78
C LEU A 17 57.47 8.12 2.56
N SER A 18 56.31 7.81 3.13
CA SER A 18 56.01 6.67 4.01
C SER A 18 54.51 6.65 4.35
N ALA A 19 54.08 5.47 4.82
CA ALA A 19 52.96 5.22 5.73
C ALA A 19 51.53 5.25 5.16
N GLY A 20 50.99 4.04 5.00
CA GLY A 20 49.57 3.79 4.78
C GLY A 20 49.34 2.33 4.43
N PHE A 21 49.47 1.46 5.44
CA PHE A 21 49.31 0.01 5.38
C PHE A 21 48.09 -0.42 4.54
N LEU A 22 48.33 -1.08 3.40
CA LEU A 22 47.33 -1.93 2.76
C LEU A 22 47.50 -3.34 3.33
N ALA A 23 46.82 -3.60 4.45
CA ALA A 23 46.55 -4.96 4.88
C ALA A 23 45.52 -5.57 3.91
N SER A 24 46.04 -6.33 2.96
CA SER A 24 45.29 -7.28 2.15
C SER A 24 44.85 -8.45 3.04
N CYS A 25 43.59 -8.46 3.47
CA CYS A 25 42.93 -9.71 3.84
C CYS A 25 42.21 -10.24 2.60
N THR A 26 42.78 -11.29 2.02
CA THR A 26 42.10 -12.22 1.15
C THR A 26 40.92 -12.84 1.89
N GLN A 27 39.70 -12.58 1.43
CA GLN A 27 38.56 -13.44 1.71
C GLN A 27 38.02 -13.98 0.39
N ALA A 28 38.02 -15.30 0.32
CA ALA A 28 37.48 -16.08 -0.77
C ALA A 28 36.06 -15.60 -1.12
N SER A 29 35.81 -15.40 -2.41
CA SER A 29 34.47 -15.20 -2.93
C SER A 29 33.68 -16.50 -2.74
N GLN A 30 33.03 -16.63 -1.59
CA GLN A 30 31.86 -17.49 -1.50
C GLN A 30 30.70 -16.70 -2.10
N GLN A 31 30.19 -17.16 -3.24
CA GLN A 31 28.84 -16.79 -3.68
C GLN A 31 27.89 -17.24 -2.57
N VAL A 32 27.45 -16.28 -1.77
CA VAL A 32 26.41 -16.51 -0.78
C VAL A 32 25.08 -16.47 -1.52
N THR A 33 24.58 -17.63 -1.94
CA THR A 33 23.15 -17.83 -2.13
C THR A 33 22.49 -17.80 -0.74
N ASN A 34 22.19 -16.59 -0.22
CA ASN A 34 21.40 -16.42 0.99
C ASN A 34 20.03 -15.86 0.62
N TYR A 35 19.06 -16.76 0.51
CA TYR A 35 17.69 -16.46 0.93
C TYR A 35 17.70 -16.39 2.47
N GLN A 36 18.20 -15.30 3.03
CA GLN A 36 18.09 -15.00 4.46
C GLN A 36 17.28 -13.71 4.62
N THR A 37 16.03 -13.91 5.06
CA THR A 37 15.24 -13.06 5.96
C THR A 37 15.41 -11.54 5.80
N LYS A 38 14.40 -10.93 5.17
CA LYS A 38 14.14 -9.48 5.17
C LYS A 38 13.61 -8.97 6.54
N TYR A 39 14.15 -9.49 7.64
CA TYR A 39 13.83 -9.12 9.02
C TYR A 39 15.12 -8.90 9.80
N GLU A 40 15.81 -7.78 9.55
CA GLU A 40 16.82 -7.28 10.48
C GLU A 40 17.05 -5.79 10.24
N LYS A 41 16.48 -4.96 11.14
CA LYS A 41 17.03 -3.71 11.67
C LYS A 41 15.95 -2.99 12.48
N PHE A 42 15.82 -3.29 13.77
CA PHE A 42 15.13 -2.39 14.69
C PHE A 42 15.89 -2.30 16.01
N ALA A 43 16.43 -1.12 16.28
CA ALA A 43 16.98 -0.75 17.57
C ALA A 43 15.83 -0.59 18.57
N THR A 44 15.98 -1.17 19.76
CA THR A 44 15.13 -0.95 20.92
C THR A 44 15.32 0.49 21.41
N ASN A 45 14.32 1.34 21.20
CA ASN A 45 14.24 2.65 21.86
C ASN A 45 13.02 2.65 22.78
N ASP A 46 13.17 3.25 23.95
CA ASP A 46 12.16 3.34 25.00
C ASP A 46 10.84 3.93 24.49
N ILE A 47 9.74 3.29 24.90
CA ILE A 47 8.38 3.49 24.41
C ILE A 47 7.77 4.76 25.05
N PRO A 48 7.36 5.78 24.28
CA PRO A 48 6.53 6.86 24.79
C PRO A 48 5.09 6.38 25.04
N SER A 49 4.46 6.92 26.10
CA SER A 49 3.19 6.51 26.70
C SER A 49 1.99 6.24 25.75
N PRO A 50 1.10 5.26 26.04
CA PRO A 50 0.13 4.64 25.10
C PRO A 50 -1.26 5.29 25.00
N GLU A 51 -1.53 6.38 25.71
CA GLU A 51 -2.90 6.72 26.15
C GLU A 51 -3.94 7.01 25.04
N LYS A 52 -3.52 7.41 23.82
CA LYS A 52 -4.44 7.63 22.67
C LYS A 52 -4.58 6.43 21.73
N ALA A 53 -3.70 5.43 21.83
CA ALA A 53 -3.71 4.27 20.93
C ALA A 53 -4.63 3.14 21.40
N GLN A 54 -4.91 3.12 22.71
CA GLN A 54 -5.56 2.02 23.38
C GLN A 54 -6.99 1.73 22.87
N PRO A 55 -7.88 2.73 22.65
CA PRO A 55 -9.23 2.44 22.15
C PRO A 55 -9.27 1.88 20.71
N PHE A 56 -8.26 2.19 19.88
CA PHE A 56 -8.17 1.66 18.52
C PHE A 56 -7.68 0.22 18.51
N LEU A 57 -6.64 -0.09 19.29
CA LEU A 57 -6.08 -1.43 19.39
C LEU A 57 -6.99 -2.38 20.17
N GLU A 58 -7.86 -1.87 21.04
CA GLU A 58 -8.91 -2.64 21.72
C GLU A 58 -10.13 -2.93 20.82
N ASN A 59 -10.21 -2.33 19.62
CA ASN A 59 -11.28 -2.63 18.67
C ASN A 59 -11.20 -4.11 18.23
N SER A 60 -12.27 -4.87 18.51
CA SER A 60 -12.35 -6.29 18.19
C SER A 60 -12.16 -6.60 16.70
N ILE A 61 -12.56 -5.68 15.81
CA ILE A 61 -12.40 -5.81 14.36
C ILE A 61 -10.91 -5.71 13.97
N ILE A 62 -10.19 -4.77 14.58
CA ILE A 62 -8.74 -4.62 14.36
C ILE A 62 -7.98 -5.82 14.92
N ASN A 63 -8.37 -6.32 16.09
CA ASN A 63 -7.77 -7.53 16.64
C ASN A 63 -7.99 -8.75 15.75
N GLN A 64 -9.21 -8.96 15.25
CA GLN A 64 -9.50 -10.04 14.29
C GLN A 64 -8.65 -9.94 13.01
N LEU A 65 -8.41 -8.73 12.50
CA LEU A 65 -7.49 -8.51 11.37
C LEU A 65 -6.07 -8.91 11.73
N LEU A 66 -5.55 -8.44 12.87
CA LEU A 66 -4.18 -8.71 13.29
C LEU A 66 -3.95 -10.21 13.54
N ASP A 67 -4.91 -10.88 14.17
CA ASP A 67 -4.88 -12.33 14.42
C ASP A 67 -4.97 -13.14 13.12
N LYS A 68 -5.56 -12.57 12.05
CA LYS A 68 -5.53 -13.18 10.72
C LYS A 68 -4.16 -13.06 10.06
N ILE A 69 -3.52 -11.91 10.21
CA ILE A 69 -2.22 -11.59 9.60
C ILE A 69 -1.10 -12.37 10.29
N TYR A 70 -1.05 -12.32 11.62
CA TYR A 70 0.04 -12.88 12.44
C TYR A 70 -0.44 -14.11 13.21
N GLU A 71 0.31 -15.20 13.11
CA GLU A 71 0.02 -16.45 13.82
C GLU A 71 0.66 -16.47 15.21
N ASP A 72 1.76 -15.74 15.39
CA ASP A 72 2.49 -15.57 16.64
C ASP A 72 2.21 -14.21 17.30
N SER A 73 2.19 -14.20 18.64
CA SER A 73 2.01 -13.00 19.45
C SER A 73 3.12 -11.98 19.24
N ASP A 74 4.35 -12.44 19.06
CA ASP A 74 5.53 -11.59 19.05
C ASP A 74 5.55 -10.69 17.81
N SER A 75 5.24 -11.22 16.63
CA SER A 75 5.15 -10.44 15.39
C SER A 75 4.02 -9.41 15.43
N LYS A 76 2.89 -9.77 16.05
CA LYS A 76 1.77 -8.84 16.29
C LYS A 76 2.22 -7.68 17.19
N GLU A 77 2.88 -7.98 18.31
CA GLU A 77 3.39 -6.98 19.24
C GLU A 77 4.47 -6.10 18.61
N GLN A 78 5.37 -6.66 17.80
CA GLN A 78 6.39 -5.88 17.08
C GLN A 78 5.78 -4.85 16.13
N LEU A 79 4.75 -5.23 15.35
CA LEU A 79 4.04 -4.27 14.49
C LEU A 79 3.40 -3.16 15.32
N ILE A 80 2.71 -3.52 16.40
CA ILE A 80 2.05 -2.56 17.30
C ILE A 80 3.09 -1.60 17.89
N ASN A 81 4.19 -2.11 18.44
CA ASN A 81 5.25 -1.28 19.00
C ASN A 81 5.88 -0.35 17.95
N ARG A 82 6.08 -0.83 16.72
CA ARG A 82 6.56 0.00 15.61
C ARG A 82 5.63 1.17 15.34
N ILE A 83 4.32 0.96 15.24
CA ILE A 83 3.40 2.08 14.95
C ILE A 83 3.23 3.05 16.13
N LEU A 84 3.48 2.60 17.37
CA LEU A 84 3.41 3.45 18.56
C LEU A 84 4.65 4.33 18.70
N THR A 85 5.80 3.87 18.20
CA THR A 85 7.08 4.61 18.25
C THR A 85 7.24 5.63 17.12
N ILE A 86 6.39 5.60 16.08
CA ILE A 86 6.38 6.62 15.04
C ILE A 86 6.02 7.98 15.66
N ASN A 87 6.93 8.96 15.52
CA ASN A 87 6.62 10.36 15.83
C ASN A 87 5.53 10.85 14.87
N SER A 88 4.29 10.85 15.36
CA SER A 88 3.12 11.03 14.52
C SER A 88 3.00 12.45 13.97
N GLU A 89 3.52 13.47 14.66
CA GLU A 89 3.52 14.85 14.17
C GLU A 89 4.47 15.01 12.98
N ASN A 90 5.72 14.57 13.13
CA ASN A 90 6.71 14.64 12.05
C ASN A 90 6.31 13.77 10.87
N TYR A 91 5.83 12.54 11.13
CA TYR A 91 5.41 11.64 10.07
C TYR A 91 4.22 12.19 9.29
N LEU A 92 3.23 12.80 9.97
CA LEU A 92 2.10 13.46 9.33
C LEU A 92 2.56 14.66 8.49
N ASN A 93 3.47 15.50 8.99
CA ASN A 93 4.04 16.61 8.21
C ASN A 93 4.76 16.13 6.94
N ASP A 94 5.56 15.08 7.06
CA ASP A 94 6.26 14.47 5.91
C ASP A 94 5.26 13.91 4.89
N LEU A 95 4.20 13.25 5.33
CA LEU A 95 3.15 12.71 4.46
C LEU A 95 2.40 13.83 3.72
N ILE A 96 1.99 14.91 4.41
CA ILE A 96 1.34 16.07 3.76
C ILE A 96 2.24 16.66 2.68
N PHE A 97 3.52 16.86 3.00
CA PHE A 97 4.49 17.37 2.04
C PHE A 97 4.60 16.45 0.82
N ASN A 98 4.74 15.13 1.04
CA ASN A 98 4.88 14.16 -0.03
C ASN A 98 3.61 14.01 -0.89
N LEU A 99 2.42 14.12 -0.30
CA LEU A 99 1.15 14.08 -1.04
C LEU A 99 0.99 15.20 -2.06
N SER A 100 1.70 16.31 -1.88
CA SER A 100 1.77 17.42 -2.85
C SER A 100 2.52 17.04 -4.14
N PHE A 101 3.39 16.03 -4.10
CA PHE A 101 4.18 15.58 -5.24
C PHE A 101 3.73 14.24 -5.81
N TYR A 102 3.11 13.37 -4.99
CA TYR A 102 2.62 12.07 -5.42
C TYR A 102 1.37 11.66 -4.64
N ASN A 103 0.32 11.26 -5.34
CA ASN A 103 -0.86 10.61 -4.79
C ASN A 103 -1.53 9.75 -5.88
N SER A 104 -2.57 8.99 -5.54
CA SER A 104 -3.20 8.06 -6.50
C SER A 104 -3.89 8.74 -7.68
N ILE A 105 -4.15 10.06 -7.61
CA ILE A 105 -4.72 10.85 -8.72
C ILE A 105 -3.59 11.36 -9.62
N ASN A 106 -2.50 11.84 -9.03
CA ASN A 106 -1.31 12.33 -9.73
C ASN A 106 -0.16 11.32 -9.57
N ASN A 107 -0.31 10.15 -10.19
CA ASN A 107 0.65 9.04 -10.11
C ASN A 107 1.52 8.91 -11.37
N SER A 108 1.27 9.72 -12.39
CA SER A 108 2.02 9.72 -13.64
C SER A 108 3.35 10.43 -13.43
N ALA A 109 4.43 9.69 -13.68
CA ALA A 109 5.74 10.25 -14.00
C ALA A 109 5.59 11.39 -15.01
N SER A 110 6.39 12.46 -14.89
CA SER A 110 6.46 13.43 -15.99
C SER A 110 7.03 12.71 -17.21
N ASP A 111 6.20 12.51 -18.24
CA ASP A 111 6.68 12.00 -19.51
C ASP A 111 7.76 12.94 -20.02
N THR A 112 9.00 12.43 -20.10
CA THR A 112 10.13 13.06 -20.79
C THR A 112 10.54 14.46 -20.31
N ILE A 113 11.39 14.53 -19.28
CA ILE A 113 12.42 15.57 -19.29
C ILE A 113 13.47 15.12 -20.31
N ILE A 114 13.38 15.66 -21.53
CA ILE A 114 14.44 15.52 -22.55
C ILE A 114 15.63 16.34 -22.05
N SER A 115 16.48 15.76 -21.22
CA SER A 115 17.83 16.27 -21.02
C SER A 115 18.64 15.94 -22.28
N GLY A 116 19.28 16.95 -22.85
CA GLY A 116 19.86 16.91 -24.20
C GLY A 116 20.98 15.89 -24.46
N PHE A 117 21.31 15.00 -23.52
CA PHE A 117 22.30 13.94 -23.70
C PHE A 117 21.96 12.74 -22.81
N GLY A 118 21.23 11.76 -23.37
CA GLY A 118 21.00 10.45 -22.76
C GLY A 118 19.53 10.17 -22.46
N ARG A 119 18.96 9.16 -23.13
CA ARG A 119 17.63 8.61 -22.82
C ARG A 119 17.66 7.93 -21.45
N GLY A 120 17.35 8.68 -20.41
CA GLY A 120 16.97 8.15 -19.10
C GLY A 120 15.66 8.81 -18.67
N SER A 121 14.58 8.04 -18.61
CA SER A 121 13.35 8.50 -17.97
C SER A 121 13.56 8.50 -16.46
N SER A 122 14.12 9.58 -15.93
CA SER A 122 14.23 9.78 -14.48
C SER A 122 13.16 10.77 -14.03
N ASN A 123 12.30 10.34 -13.12
CA ASN A 123 11.38 11.26 -12.45
C ASN A 123 12.15 12.27 -11.60
N PRO A 124 11.55 13.45 -11.32
CA PRO A 124 12.10 14.38 -10.35
C PRO A 124 12.34 13.71 -9.00
N VAL A 125 13.45 14.04 -8.32
CA VAL A 125 13.84 13.43 -7.03
C VAL A 125 12.72 13.54 -5.98
N LEU A 126 12.01 14.67 -5.94
CA LEU A 126 10.89 14.88 -5.02
C LEU A 126 9.71 13.94 -5.31
N PHE A 127 9.45 13.63 -6.59
CA PHE A 127 8.40 12.69 -6.98
C PHE A 127 8.76 11.28 -6.51
N GLU A 128 9.99 10.81 -6.75
CA GLU A 128 10.41 9.46 -6.31
C GLU A 128 10.41 9.33 -4.78
N LYS A 129 10.89 10.35 -4.08
CA LYS A 129 10.84 10.39 -2.61
C LYS A 129 9.39 10.32 -2.10
N ALA A 130 8.50 11.10 -2.72
CA ALA A 130 7.09 11.11 -2.36
C ALA A 130 6.43 9.77 -2.65
N LYS A 131 6.65 9.21 -3.85
CA LYS A 131 6.16 7.88 -4.24
C LYS A 131 6.59 6.80 -3.25
N PHE A 132 7.86 6.76 -2.89
CA PHE A 132 8.37 5.83 -1.88
C PHE A 132 7.65 6.04 -0.54
N SER A 133 7.57 7.28 -0.06
CA SER A 133 6.92 7.59 1.22
C SER A 133 5.43 7.21 1.26
N ILE A 134 4.70 7.42 0.18
CA ILE A 134 3.27 7.10 0.11
C ILE A 134 3.04 5.60 -0.07
N ASN A 135 3.84 4.91 -0.88
CA ASN A 135 3.77 3.45 -0.98
C ASN A 135 4.09 2.78 0.37
N GLU A 136 5.12 3.28 1.07
CA GLU A 136 5.49 2.81 2.42
C GLU A 136 4.33 2.96 3.42
N LEU A 137 3.50 4.00 3.29
CA LEU A 137 2.29 4.17 4.10
C LEU A 137 1.30 3.03 3.90
N PHE A 138 1.08 2.57 2.67
CA PHE A 138 0.09 1.56 2.34
C PHE A 138 0.61 0.12 2.45
N GLU A 139 1.91 -0.10 2.24
CA GLU A 139 2.55 -1.41 2.28
C GLU A 139 3.06 -1.76 3.68
N ASN A 140 3.63 -0.79 4.39
CA ASN A 140 4.26 -1.05 5.69
C ASN A 140 3.50 -0.36 6.80
N ASN A 141 3.21 0.93 6.72
CA ASN A 141 2.63 1.72 7.82
C ASN A 141 1.09 1.81 7.79
N TRP A 142 0.43 0.85 7.16
CA TRP A 142 -1.03 0.87 6.98
C TRP A 142 -1.77 0.90 8.33
N LEU A 143 -1.28 0.20 9.35
CA LEU A 143 -1.92 0.19 10.67
C LEU A 143 -1.84 1.56 11.35
N TRP A 144 -0.76 2.33 11.10
CA TRP A 144 -0.66 3.71 11.55
C TRP A 144 -1.70 4.59 10.84
N LEU A 145 -1.93 4.40 9.54
CA LEU A 145 -2.98 5.11 8.80
C LEU A 145 -4.37 4.80 9.39
N LEU A 146 -4.68 3.52 9.64
CA LEU A 146 -5.95 3.13 10.25
C LEU A 146 -6.12 3.73 11.65
N LYS A 147 -5.05 3.77 12.47
CA LYS A 147 -5.06 4.40 13.79
C LYS A 147 -5.31 5.91 13.71
N ASN A 148 -4.74 6.60 12.74
CA ASN A 148 -4.84 8.06 12.58
C ASN A 148 -5.88 8.47 11.52
N LEU A 149 -6.83 7.58 11.25
CA LEU A 149 -7.75 7.71 10.13
C LEU A 149 -8.62 8.99 10.18
N ASN A 150 -8.90 9.52 11.37
CA ASN A 150 -9.66 10.76 11.55
C ASN A 150 -8.91 12.04 11.12
N SER A 151 -7.60 11.95 10.95
CA SER A 151 -6.82 13.02 10.33
C SER A 151 -6.72 12.89 8.81
N ALA A 152 -7.03 11.72 8.22
CA ALA A 152 -6.89 11.52 6.79
C ALA A 152 -8.01 12.23 6.00
N VAL A 153 -7.64 12.87 4.90
CA VAL A 153 -8.56 13.50 3.97
C VAL A 153 -8.51 12.74 2.65
N PHE A 154 -9.67 12.24 2.26
CA PHE A 154 -9.85 11.55 1.00
C PHE A 154 -10.64 12.43 0.03
N VAL A 155 -10.34 12.31 -1.26
CA VAL A 155 -11.14 12.93 -2.32
C VAL A 155 -11.73 11.85 -3.20
N ARG A 156 -12.96 12.07 -3.67
CA ARG A 156 -13.62 11.26 -4.68
C ARG A 156 -12.75 11.28 -5.93
N GLY A 157 -12.21 10.14 -6.30
CA GLY A 157 -11.49 9.98 -7.56
C GLY A 157 -12.34 9.27 -8.59
N LEU A 158 -12.03 9.51 -9.86
CA LEU A 158 -12.62 8.80 -10.99
C LEU A 158 -11.88 7.48 -11.20
N ALA A 159 -11.96 6.55 -10.24
CA ALA A 159 -11.36 5.24 -10.41
C ALA A 159 -12.15 4.47 -11.48
N ASN A 160 -11.47 4.11 -12.58
CA ASN A 160 -11.98 3.25 -13.66
C ASN A 160 -13.43 3.55 -14.08
N ILE A 161 -13.64 4.74 -14.66
CA ILE A 161 -14.85 4.97 -15.45
C ILE A 161 -14.78 4.07 -16.68
N ASP A 162 -15.66 3.07 -16.76
CA ASP A 162 -15.85 2.30 -17.99
C ASP A 162 -16.40 3.23 -19.08
N GLN A 163 -15.52 3.65 -19.98
CA GLN A 163 -15.82 4.61 -21.06
C GLN A 163 -16.86 4.06 -22.06
N PHE A 164 -17.13 2.75 -22.06
CA PHE A 164 -18.10 2.12 -22.96
C PHE A 164 -19.52 2.08 -22.39
N GLN A 165 -19.71 2.21 -21.07
CA GLN A 165 -21.05 2.27 -20.46
C GLN A 165 -21.65 3.69 -20.46
N GLN A 166 -20.87 4.73 -20.79
CA GLN A 166 -21.16 6.09 -20.35
C GLN A 166 -21.23 7.14 -21.48
N GLN A 167 -22.04 6.86 -22.51
CA GLN A 167 -22.52 7.90 -23.43
C GLN A 167 -23.86 8.43 -22.92
N ASN A 168 -23.88 9.41 -22.01
CA ASN A 168 -25.11 10.17 -21.72
C ASN A 168 -24.82 11.57 -21.15
N ASP A 169 -25.45 12.58 -21.73
CA ASP A 169 -25.37 14.00 -21.32
C ASP A 169 -25.87 14.26 -19.89
N GLU A 170 -26.69 13.36 -19.33
CA GLU A 170 -27.15 13.39 -17.93
C GLU A 170 -26.01 13.22 -16.92
N LEU A 171 -24.95 12.48 -17.28
CA LEU A 171 -23.77 12.29 -16.44
C LEU A 171 -22.94 13.58 -16.35
N ASN A 172 -22.85 14.38 -17.41
CA ASN A 172 -22.15 15.66 -17.37
C ASN A 172 -22.87 16.68 -16.47
N ILE A 173 -24.21 16.64 -16.45
CA ILE A 173 -25.03 17.47 -15.56
C ILE A 173 -24.93 16.97 -14.10
N GLY A 174 -24.99 15.65 -13.89
CA GLY A 174 -24.81 15.01 -12.58
C GLY A 174 -23.41 15.24 -12.01
N LEU A 175 -22.35 15.03 -12.81
CA LEU A 175 -20.97 15.34 -12.45
C LEU A 175 -20.80 16.82 -12.18
N ARG A 176 -21.34 17.73 -12.99
CA ARG A 176 -21.24 19.18 -12.72
C ARG A 176 -21.93 19.59 -11.42
N ASN A 177 -23.07 18.99 -11.10
CA ASN A 177 -23.85 19.32 -9.90
C ASN A 177 -23.34 18.60 -8.63
N GLU A 178 -22.69 17.45 -8.78
CA GLU A 178 -22.13 16.65 -7.68
C GLU A 178 -20.61 16.74 -7.53
N ALA A 179 -19.87 17.30 -8.49
CA ALA A 179 -18.40 17.34 -8.48
C ALA A 179 -17.80 18.07 -7.27
N LEU A 180 -18.60 18.86 -6.55
CA LEU A 180 -18.20 19.48 -5.28
C LEU A 180 -18.93 18.90 -4.06
N LYS A 181 -20.06 18.20 -4.26
CA LYS A 181 -20.88 17.66 -3.17
C LYS A 181 -20.37 16.27 -2.81
N ASN A 182 -19.97 16.09 -1.55
CA ASN A 182 -19.33 14.86 -1.04
C ASN A 182 -18.01 14.52 -1.75
N SER A 183 -17.36 15.48 -2.38
CA SER A 183 -16.09 15.25 -3.07
C SER A 183 -14.95 14.98 -2.11
N PHE A 184 -15.04 15.49 -0.89
CA PHE A 184 -14.11 15.18 0.18
C PHE A 184 -14.78 14.34 1.24
N TYR A 185 -14.01 13.41 1.78
CA TYR A 185 -14.39 12.61 2.92
C TYR A 185 -13.27 12.66 3.95
N GLN A 186 -13.63 13.04 5.16
CA GLN A 186 -12.77 12.93 6.33
C GLN A 186 -13.47 12.05 7.36
N PRO A 187 -12.87 10.91 7.74
CA PRO A 187 -13.44 10.02 8.75
C PRO A 187 -13.65 10.72 10.09
N SER A 188 -14.83 10.52 10.68
CA SER A 188 -15.15 11.13 11.98
C SER A 188 -14.42 10.44 13.15
N SER A 189 -14.01 9.18 12.96
CA SER A 189 -13.17 8.43 13.91
C SER A 189 -12.34 7.38 13.18
N ASN A 190 -11.54 6.64 13.94
CA ASN A 190 -10.79 5.46 13.50
C ASN A 190 -11.51 4.13 13.85
N LYS A 191 -12.83 4.17 14.10
CA LYS A 191 -13.61 2.99 14.51
C LYS A 191 -14.06 2.16 13.30
N PHE A 192 -13.66 0.89 13.30
CA PHE A 192 -14.18 -0.15 12.42
C PHE A 192 -15.28 -0.96 13.10
N ILE A 193 -16.31 -1.33 12.34
CA ILE A 193 -17.54 -1.95 12.84
C ILE A 193 -17.84 -3.33 12.22
N ASP A 194 -17.14 -3.70 11.16
CA ASP A 194 -17.29 -5.01 10.51
C ASP A 194 -16.04 -5.39 9.72
N ILE A 195 -15.86 -6.69 9.48
CA ILE A 195 -14.77 -7.27 8.70
C ILE A 195 -15.26 -8.49 7.91
N ALA A 196 -14.88 -8.57 6.64
CA ALA A 196 -15.05 -9.76 5.82
C ALA A 196 -13.67 -10.20 5.30
N ILE A 197 -13.37 -11.50 5.42
CA ILE A 197 -12.08 -12.07 5.04
C ILE A 197 -12.33 -13.19 4.04
N VAL A 198 -11.86 -13.00 2.81
CA VAL A 198 -12.01 -13.96 1.72
C VAL A 198 -10.66 -14.59 1.41
N LYS A 199 -10.59 -15.91 1.47
CA LYS A 199 -9.39 -16.68 1.11
C LYS A 199 -9.46 -17.04 -0.37
N SER A 200 -8.42 -16.72 -1.12
CA SER A 200 -8.24 -17.20 -2.51
C SER A 200 -7.72 -18.64 -2.52
N PRO A 201 -7.88 -19.37 -3.64
CA PRO A 201 -7.24 -20.67 -3.82
C PRO A 201 -5.75 -20.60 -3.48
N THR A 202 -5.24 -21.63 -2.81
CA THR A 202 -3.81 -21.78 -2.55
C THR A 202 -3.09 -22.00 -3.88
N GLU A 203 -2.04 -21.24 -4.13
CA GLU A 203 -1.13 -21.44 -5.26
C GLU A 203 0.12 -22.18 -4.77
N ILE A 204 0.58 -23.19 -5.50
CA ILE A 204 1.81 -23.93 -5.18
C ILE A 204 2.74 -23.81 -6.38
N ASP A 205 3.94 -23.28 -6.15
CA ASP A 205 5.01 -23.30 -7.14
C ASP A 205 5.59 -24.71 -7.24
N PRO A 206 5.48 -25.39 -8.41
CA PRO A 206 5.92 -26.77 -8.56
C PRO A 206 7.44 -26.94 -8.54
N GLU A 207 8.22 -25.88 -8.80
CA GLU A 207 9.69 -25.93 -8.82
C GLU A 207 10.26 -25.73 -7.41
N THR A 208 9.69 -24.80 -6.66
CA THR A 208 10.20 -24.40 -5.35
C THR A 208 9.45 -25.01 -4.17
N ASN A 209 8.29 -25.64 -4.43
CA ASN A 209 7.30 -26.07 -3.44
C ASN A 209 6.85 -24.96 -2.48
N ILE A 210 6.90 -23.70 -2.93
CA ILE A 210 6.42 -22.57 -2.14
C ILE A 210 4.89 -22.50 -2.25
N GLU A 211 4.22 -22.61 -1.11
CA GLU A 211 2.77 -22.43 -1.00
C GLU A 211 2.45 -20.95 -0.76
N THR A 212 1.67 -20.32 -1.65
CA THR A 212 1.18 -18.95 -1.50
C THR A 212 -0.30 -18.96 -1.13
N LYS A 213 -0.62 -18.38 0.03
CA LYS A 213 -1.99 -18.14 0.49
C LYS A 213 -2.31 -16.65 0.38
N ASN A 214 -3.28 -16.31 -0.45
CA ASN A 214 -3.77 -14.94 -0.64
C ASN A 214 -5.11 -14.75 0.09
N TYR A 215 -5.27 -13.62 0.78
CA TYR A 215 -6.52 -13.21 1.41
C TYR A 215 -6.86 -11.78 0.98
N GLN A 216 -8.13 -11.56 0.66
CA GLN A 216 -8.71 -10.23 0.53
C GLN A 216 -9.50 -9.93 1.80
N VAL A 217 -9.23 -8.77 2.41
CA VAL A 217 -9.92 -8.32 3.61
C VAL A 217 -10.64 -7.03 3.32
N PHE A 218 -11.91 -6.98 3.72
CA PHE A 218 -12.75 -5.80 3.65
C PHE A 218 -13.03 -5.35 5.08
N LEU A 219 -12.72 -4.10 5.42
CA LEU A 219 -13.08 -3.48 6.70
C LEU A 219 -14.14 -2.43 6.46
N LEU A 220 -15.19 -2.41 7.28
CA LEU A 220 -16.21 -1.37 7.26
C LEU A 220 -16.00 -0.42 8.43
N ASN A 221 -15.87 0.87 8.15
CA ASN A 221 -15.84 1.88 9.21
C ASN A 221 -17.24 2.33 9.63
N GLN A 222 -17.33 3.10 10.72
CA GLN A 222 -18.62 3.59 11.23
C GLN A 222 -19.36 4.56 10.29
N ASP A 223 -18.70 5.11 9.29
CA ASP A 223 -19.27 6.01 8.28
C ASP A 223 -19.64 5.24 7.00
N ASN A 224 -19.68 3.90 7.04
CA ASN A 224 -19.98 2.98 5.93
C ASN A 224 -18.98 2.97 4.76
N PHE A 225 -17.76 3.48 4.95
CA PHE A 225 -16.68 3.32 3.99
C PHE A 225 -16.00 1.96 4.14
N ILE A 226 -15.69 1.36 2.98
CA ILE A 226 -15.06 0.05 2.85
C ILE A 226 -13.58 0.25 2.54
N PHE A 227 -12.73 -0.37 3.35
CA PHE A 227 -11.28 -0.37 3.21
C PHE A 227 -10.83 -1.78 2.82
N ASN A 228 -9.98 -1.88 1.80
CA ASN A 228 -9.54 -3.16 1.27
C ASN A 228 -8.08 -3.42 1.62
N LEU A 229 -7.77 -4.58 2.19
CA LEU A 229 -6.41 -5.04 2.40
C LEU A 229 -6.19 -6.36 1.65
N THR A 230 -4.98 -6.56 1.17
CA THR A 230 -4.53 -7.85 0.64
C THR A 230 -3.47 -8.41 1.57
N ILE A 231 -3.61 -9.67 1.97
CA ILE A 231 -2.62 -10.39 2.76
C ILE A 231 -2.08 -11.53 1.89
N LYS A 232 -0.76 -11.55 1.69
CA LYS A 232 -0.06 -12.62 1.00
C LYS A 232 0.89 -13.30 1.97
N LYS A 233 0.70 -14.60 2.16
CA LYS A 233 1.58 -15.44 2.99
C LYS A 233 2.25 -16.48 2.12
N GLN A 234 3.57 -16.54 2.13
CA GLN A 234 4.32 -17.61 1.45
C GLN A 234 4.89 -18.58 2.47
N PHE A 235 4.74 -19.87 2.23
CA PHE A 235 5.21 -20.93 3.10
C PHE A 235 6.16 -21.86 2.35
N LYS A 236 7.16 -22.37 3.07
CA LYS A 236 7.98 -23.49 2.64
C LYS A 236 8.09 -24.46 3.80
N ASP A 237 7.76 -25.73 3.58
CA ASP A 237 7.77 -26.77 4.61
C ASP A 237 6.99 -26.35 5.88
N GLN A 238 5.80 -25.76 5.67
CA GLN A 238 4.91 -25.21 6.72
C GLN A 238 5.46 -24.02 7.52
N LYS A 239 6.64 -23.49 7.18
CA LYS A 239 7.19 -22.27 7.78
C LYS A 239 6.90 -21.05 6.92
N ILE A 240 6.51 -19.95 7.56
CA ILE A 240 6.32 -18.66 6.87
C ILE A 240 7.68 -18.18 6.35
N LEU A 241 7.76 -17.98 5.03
CA LEU A 241 8.91 -17.40 4.34
C LEU A 241 8.76 -15.87 4.24
N SER A 242 7.56 -15.43 3.88
CA SER A 242 7.23 -14.01 3.74
C SER A 242 5.76 -13.76 4.08
N LEU A 243 5.53 -12.56 4.61
CA LEU A 243 4.21 -12.03 4.94
C LEU A 243 4.16 -10.60 4.43
N GLU A 244 3.25 -10.34 3.51
CA GLU A 244 3.00 -9.02 2.94
C GLU A 244 1.54 -8.65 3.22
N THR A 245 1.31 -7.44 3.71
CA THR A 245 -0.04 -6.89 3.91
C THR A 245 -0.08 -5.50 3.31
N THR A 246 -0.96 -5.28 2.33
CA THR A 246 -1.06 -4.01 1.63
C THR A 246 -2.48 -3.48 1.77
N LEU A 247 -2.61 -2.24 2.24
CA LEU A 247 -3.87 -1.49 2.23
C LEU A 247 -4.06 -0.83 0.87
N SER A 248 -5.25 -0.94 0.29
CA SER A 248 -5.58 -0.24 -0.94
C SER A 248 -5.59 1.28 -0.69
N PRO A 249 -4.99 2.09 -1.59
CA PRO A 249 -5.09 3.53 -1.50
C PRO A 249 -6.50 4.06 -1.82
N TRP A 250 -7.37 3.19 -2.34
CA TRP A 250 -8.75 3.49 -2.69
C TRP A 250 -9.71 2.87 -1.67
N ILE A 251 -10.56 3.72 -1.11
CA ILE A 251 -11.69 3.32 -0.27
C ILE A 251 -12.99 3.50 -1.03
N GLN A 252 -14.01 2.75 -0.64
CA GLN A 252 -15.25 2.64 -1.39
C GLN A 252 -16.46 2.99 -0.52
N ILE A 253 -17.49 3.56 -1.15
CA ILE A 253 -18.80 3.73 -0.54
C ILE A 253 -19.88 3.66 -1.62
N TYR A 254 -21.03 3.10 -1.28
CA TYR A 254 -22.19 3.11 -2.17
C TYR A 254 -23.06 4.36 -1.94
N PRO A 255 -23.66 4.96 -2.99
CA PRO A 255 -24.41 6.21 -2.88
C PRO A 255 -25.50 6.22 -1.80
N LYS A 256 -26.20 5.11 -1.61
CA LYS A 256 -27.24 4.96 -0.56
C LYS A 256 -26.72 5.27 0.85
N PHE A 257 -25.45 5.02 1.14
CA PHE A 257 -24.88 5.15 2.48
C PHE A 257 -24.16 6.47 2.74
N ILE A 258 -24.07 7.36 1.75
CA ILE A 258 -23.41 8.66 1.93
C ILE A 258 -24.16 9.47 2.99
N GLY A 259 -23.46 9.80 4.08
CA GLY A 259 -24.04 10.52 5.22
C GLY A 259 -24.98 9.69 6.10
N GLN A 260 -25.21 8.41 5.79
CA GLN A 260 -26.04 7.50 6.60
C GLN A 260 -25.18 6.80 7.65
N LYS A 261 -25.56 6.95 8.91
CA LYS A 261 -24.90 6.29 10.06
C LYS A 261 -25.76 5.24 10.77
N THR A 262 -27.05 5.20 10.46
CA THR A 262 -28.04 4.32 11.09
C THR A 262 -28.18 2.98 10.37
N GLU A 263 -28.09 3.00 9.04
CA GLU A 263 -28.12 1.79 8.22
C GLU A 263 -26.70 1.27 8.04
N LYS A 264 -26.50 -0.02 8.34
CA LYS A 264 -25.20 -0.69 8.19
C LYS A 264 -25.08 -1.29 6.80
N PHE A 265 -23.99 -1.00 6.11
CA PHE A 265 -23.65 -1.61 4.83
C PHE A 265 -23.53 -3.16 4.94
N PRO A 266 -24.11 -3.94 4.01
CA PRO A 266 -24.06 -5.41 4.03
C PRO A 266 -22.70 -5.94 3.55
N LEU A 267 -21.66 -5.80 4.40
CA LEU A 267 -20.26 -6.09 4.04
C LEU A 267 -20.00 -7.54 3.59
N GLN A 268 -20.63 -8.53 4.24
CA GLN A 268 -20.40 -9.94 3.90
C GLN A 268 -20.92 -10.28 2.51
N GLU A 269 -22.10 -9.76 2.16
CA GLU A 269 -22.70 -9.95 0.85
C GLU A 269 -21.89 -9.22 -0.24
N TYR A 270 -21.43 -8.00 0.06
CA TYR A 270 -20.49 -7.28 -0.78
C TYR A 270 -19.21 -8.09 -1.06
N ALA A 271 -18.57 -8.62 0.00
CA ALA A 271 -17.35 -9.41 -0.13
C ALA A 271 -17.58 -10.67 -0.99
N ARG A 272 -18.74 -11.33 -0.82
CA ARG A 272 -19.14 -12.47 -1.66
C ARG A 272 -19.29 -12.07 -3.13
N ILE A 273 -20.00 -10.98 -3.41
CA ILE A 273 -20.26 -10.51 -4.78
C ILE A 273 -18.97 -10.11 -5.49
N ILE A 274 -18.17 -9.25 -4.87
CA ILE A 274 -16.96 -8.71 -5.50
C ILE A 274 -15.89 -9.78 -5.69
N SER A 275 -15.67 -10.63 -4.69
CA SER A 275 -14.61 -11.65 -4.76
C SER A 275 -14.94 -12.80 -5.72
N ASN A 276 -16.23 -13.04 -5.98
CA ASN A 276 -16.67 -14.13 -6.85
C ASN A 276 -17.19 -13.65 -8.21
N TYR A 277 -17.23 -12.34 -8.47
CA TYR A 277 -17.72 -11.81 -9.73
C TYR A 277 -16.86 -12.31 -10.90
N ARG A 278 -17.48 -13.08 -11.81
CA ARG A 278 -16.81 -13.72 -12.96
C ARG A 278 -15.53 -14.49 -12.57
N SER A 279 -15.48 -15.08 -11.37
CA SER A 279 -14.30 -15.83 -10.91
C SER A 279 -14.02 -17.10 -11.72
N GLY A 280 -15.01 -17.58 -12.48
CA GLY A 280 -14.90 -18.83 -13.23
C GLY A 280 -14.96 -20.08 -12.34
N VAL A 281 -15.17 -19.92 -11.03
CA VAL A 281 -15.32 -21.03 -10.08
C VAL A 281 -16.77 -21.50 -10.07
N GLU A 282 -16.99 -22.76 -10.43
CA GLU A 282 -18.32 -23.36 -10.50
C GLU A 282 -19.03 -23.33 -9.14
N GLY A 283 -20.33 -23.02 -9.12
CA GLY A 283 -21.17 -23.00 -7.92
C GLY A 283 -21.01 -21.78 -7.00
N VAL A 284 -19.99 -20.94 -7.20
CA VAL A 284 -19.77 -19.71 -6.41
C VAL A 284 -19.60 -18.45 -7.26
N SER A 285 -19.31 -18.58 -8.56
CA SER A 285 -19.17 -17.43 -9.46
C SER A 285 -20.44 -16.59 -9.52
N VAL A 286 -20.30 -15.30 -9.25
CA VAL A 286 -21.39 -14.31 -9.29
C VAL A 286 -21.53 -13.75 -10.71
N GLN A 287 -22.77 -13.71 -11.19
CA GLN A 287 -23.10 -13.23 -12.54
C GLN A 287 -23.24 -11.70 -12.56
N LEU A 288 -23.13 -11.12 -13.77
CA LEU A 288 -23.30 -9.66 -13.96
C LEU A 288 -24.67 -9.18 -13.48
N VAL A 289 -25.75 -9.91 -13.78
CA VAL A 289 -27.11 -9.49 -13.39
C VAL A 289 -27.25 -9.38 -11.88
N GLU A 290 -26.72 -10.36 -11.13
CA GLU A 290 -26.74 -10.35 -9.67
C GLU A 290 -25.93 -9.19 -9.09
N LYS A 291 -24.73 -8.94 -9.64
CA LYS A 291 -23.92 -7.77 -9.26
C LYS A 291 -24.68 -6.46 -9.51
N LEU A 292 -25.29 -6.30 -10.68
CA LEU A 292 -26.04 -5.09 -11.02
C LEU A 292 -27.24 -4.88 -10.10
N ILE A 293 -28.02 -5.93 -9.82
CA ILE A 293 -29.16 -5.84 -8.88
C ILE A 293 -28.67 -5.40 -7.49
N PHE A 294 -27.56 -5.96 -7.03
CA PHE A 294 -26.95 -5.55 -5.77
C PHE A 294 -26.56 -4.07 -5.80
N GLU A 295 -25.85 -3.60 -6.82
CA GLU A 295 -25.41 -2.21 -6.95
C GLU A 295 -26.60 -1.24 -7.03
N GLU A 296 -27.62 -1.54 -7.84
CA GLU A 296 -28.85 -0.75 -7.96
C GLU A 296 -29.58 -0.62 -6.61
N ASN A 297 -29.68 -1.71 -5.83
CA ASN A 297 -30.28 -1.68 -4.49
C ASN A 297 -29.51 -0.81 -3.48
N LEU A 298 -28.25 -0.47 -3.80
CA LEU A 298 -27.37 0.36 -3.00
C LEU A 298 -27.18 1.78 -3.59
N GLY A 299 -28.05 2.17 -4.52
CA GLY A 299 -28.04 3.51 -5.12
C GLY A 299 -27.14 3.61 -6.36
N GLY A 300 -26.80 2.49 -6.99
CA GLY A 300 -26.06 2.42 -8.24
C GLY A 300 -24.56 2.18 -8.05
N ASN A 301 -23.76 2.80 -8.91
CA ASN A 301 -22.32 2.55 -8.97
C ASN A 301 -21.59 2.98 -7.69
N VAL A 302 -20.65 2.14 -7.26
CA VAL A 302 -19.76 2.42 -6.14
C VAL A 302 -18.92 3.68 -6.40
N LEU A 303 -18.74 4.50 -5.37
CA LEU A 303 -17.87 5.66 -5.40
C LEU A 303 -16.53 5.34 -4.77
N TYR A 304 -15.46 5.80 -5.43
CA TYR A 304 -14.09 5.58 -4.98
C TYR A 304 -13.48 6.87 -4.47
N TYR A 305 -12.76 6.76 -3.36
CA TYR A 305 -12.07 7.86 -2.72
C TYR A 305 -10.61 7.48 -2.49
N THR A 306 -9.70 8.42 -2.70
CA THR A 306 -8.26 8.21 -2.44
C THR A 306 -7.74 9.27 -1.49
N LEU A 307 -6.74 8.89 -0.70
CA LEU A 307 -6.02 9.78 0.19
C LEU A 307 -5.37 10.91 -0.61
N VAL A 308 -5.56 12.15 -0.16
CA VAL A 308 -4.97 13.35 -0.77
C VAL A 308 -4.33 14.29 0.24
N ASP A 309 -4.71 14.25 1.51
CA ASP A 309 -4.13 15.11 2.53
C ASP A 309 -4.33 14.55 3.94
N PHE A 310 -3.75 15.21 4.94
CA PHE A 310 -4.04 15.03 6.36
C PHE A 310 -4.35 16.37 7.04
N GLN A 311 -5.37 16.40 7.89
CA GLN A 311 -5.64 17.52 8.79
C GLN A 311 -4.87 17.37 10.10
N LYS A 312 -4.14 18.44 10.44
CA LYS A 312 -3.55 18.64 11.77
C LYS A 312 -4.67 18.88 12.77
N LYS A 313 -4.54 18.27 13.95
CA LYS A 313 -5.40 18.56 15.09
C LYS A 313 -4.86 19.71 15.92
#